data_AF-A0A969ZI08-F1
#
_entry.id   AF-A0A969ZI08-F1
#
_cell.length_a   1.000
_cell.length_b   1.000
_cell.length_c   1.000
_cell.angle_alpha   90.00
_cell.angle_beta   90.00
_cell.angle_gamma   90.00
#
_symmetry.space_group_name_H-M   'P 1'
#
loop_
_entity.id
_entity.type
_entity.pdbx_description
1 polymer ?
#
loop_
_entity_poly.entity_id
_entity_poly.type
_entity_poly.pdbx_seq_one_letter_code
_entity_poly.pdbx_strand_id
1 'polypeptide(L)' 'MADNSPEQVKCPLVDRMISDIDCIETSDVARGLLKSDRMPDEYKAKPNWREICVSCKWHNY' A
#
# COMPACT_ATOMS: atom_id res chain seq x y z
N MET A 1 -18.08 -8.93 16.14
CA MET A 1 -17.10 -9.84 15.50
C MET A 1 -15.75 -9.19 15.70
N ALA A 2 -14.81 -9.81 16.43
CA ALA A 2 -13.46 -9.28 16.53
C ALA A 2 -12.70 -9.78 15.30
N ASP A 3 -12.79 -9.01 14.22
CA ASP A 3 -11.96 -9.22 13.04
C ASP A 3 -10.51 -8.98 13.47
N ASN A 4 -9.76 -10.07 13.62
CA ASN A 4 -8.38 -10.05 14.09
C ASN A 4 -7.42 -9.80 12.90
N SER A 5 -7.84 -8.96 11.97
CA SER A 5 -6.99 -8.42 10.92
C SER A 5 -6.33 -7.16 11.48
N PRO A 6 -5.03 -6.94 11.24
CA PRO A 6 -4.42 -5.68 11.64
C PRO A 6 -5.13 -4.55 10.87
N GLU A 7 -5.98 -3.78 11.56
CA GLU A 7 -6.66 -2.59 11.00
C GLU A 7 -5.68 -1.60 10.36
N GLN A 8 -4.39 -1.75 10.71
CA GLN A 8 -3.29 -1.01 10.16
C GLN A 8 -2.10 -1.92 9.82
N VAL A 9 -1.54 -1.76 8.63
CA VAL A 9 -0.34 -2.46 8.15
C VAL A 9 0.83 -1.49 8.03
N LYS A 10 2.05 -1.95 8.33
CA LYS A 10 3.25 -1.13 8.10
C LYS A 10 3.60 -1.13 6.61
N CYS A 11 3.56 0.04 5.99
CA CYS A 11 3.90 0.21 4.58
C CYS A 11 5.35 0.70 4.40
N PRO A 12 6.21 -0.01 3.65
CA PRO A 12 7.61 0.37 3.43
C PRO A 12 7.80 1.59 2.51
N LEU A 13 6.72 2.06 1.85
CA LEU A 13 6.75 3.25 1.02
C LEU A 13 6.88 4.53 1.86
N VAL A 14 6.04 4.61 2.88
CA VAL A 14 5.89 5.75 3.78
C VAL A 14 6.50 5.49 5.17
N ASP A 15 7.03 4.29 5.40
CA ASP A 15 7.56 3.74 6.66
C ASP A 15 6.66 3.91 7.89
N ARG A 16 5.35 4.15 7.67
CA ARG A 16 4.34 4.31 8.73
C ARG A 16 3.31 3.19 8.69
N MET A 17 2.50 3.13 9.75
CA MET A 17 1.29 2.32 9.79
C MET A 17 0.22 3.03 8.96
N ILE A 18 -0.36 2.31 8.00
CA ILE A 18 -1.46 2.76 7.14
C ILE A 18 -2.63 1.81 7.33
N SER A 19 -3.86 2.23 7.06
CA SER A 19 -5.00 1.29 7.11
C SER A 19 -4.90 0.22 6.04
N ASP A 20 -5.54 -0.93 6.26
CA ASP A 20 -5.62 -2.01 5.26
C ASP A 20 -6.21 -1.50 3.94
N ILE A 21 -7.23 -0.63 4.00
CA ILE A 21 -7.87 0.01 2.85
C ILE A 21 -6.85 0.81 2.03
N ASP A 22 -6.01 1.59 2.70
CA ASP A 22 -4.95 2.39 2.07
C ASP A 22 -3.87 1.50 1.43
N CYS A 23 -3.57 0.36 2.06
CA CYS A 23 -2.66 -0.64 1.49
C CYS A 23 -3.23 -1.29 0.23
N ILE A 24 -4.53 -1.63 0.22
CA ILE A 24 -5.22 -2.20 -0.94
C ILE A 24 -5.24 -1.19 -2.08
N GLU A 25 -5.67 0.05 -1.84
CA GLU A 25 -5.67 1.11 -2.86
C GLU A 25 -4.26 1.39 -3.39
N THR A 26 -3.26 1.46 -2.51
CA THR A 26 -1.84 1.60 -2.88
C THR A 26 -1.34 0.43 -3.72
N SER A 27 -1.73 -0.79 -3.37
CA SER A 27 -1.42 -2.02 -4.11
C SER A 27 -2.02 -2.00 -5.51
N ASP A 28 -3.30 -1.63 -5.65
CA ASP A 28 -3.98 -1.50 -6.94
C ASP A 28 -3.32 -0.41 -7.80
N VAL A 29 -2.96 0.73 -7.20
CA VAL A 29 -2.20 1.79 -7.87
C VAL A 29 -0.81 1.30 -8.31
N ALA A 30 -0.12 0.52 -7.48
CA ALA A 30 1.19 -0.04 -7.79
C ALA A 30 1.14 -1.06 -8.94
N ARG A 31 0.07 -1.86 -8.99
CA ARG A 31 -0.22 -2.81 -10.07
C ARG A 31 -0.75 -2.15 -11.33
N GLY A 32 -1.06 -0.85 -11.29
CA GLY A 32 -1.67 -0.12 -12.41
C GLY A 32 -3.15 -0.43 -12.63
N LEU A 33 -3.81 -1.03 -11.64
CA LEU A 33 -5.25 -1.28 -11.62
C LEU A 33 -6.03 -0.01 -11.24
N LEU A 34 -5.43 0.86 -10.41
CA LEU A 34 -5.96 2.19 -10.09
C LEU A 34 -5.07 3.32 -10.64
N LYS A 35 -5.67 4.50 -10.82
CA LYS A 35 -4.93 5.73 -11.16
C LYS A 35 -4.11 6.21 -9.96
N SER A 36 -2.89 6.65 -10.22
CA SER A 36 -1.99 7.26 -9.23
C SER A 36 -2.53 8.54 -8.58
N ASP A 37 -3.64 9.09 -9.06
CA ASP A 37 -4.32 10.25 -8.47
C ASP A 37 -4.93 9.94 -7.09
N ARG A 38 -5.34 8.69 -6.87
CA ARG A 38 -5.86 8.22 -5.58
C ARG A 38 -4.79 8.06 -4.51
N MET A 39 -3.53 8.06 -4.91
CA MET A 39 -2.40 7.83 -4.04
C MET A 39 -1.75 9.17 -3.65
N PRO A 40 -1.54 9.43 -2.36
CA PRO A 40 -0.81 10.61 -1.91
C PRO A 40 0.61 10.63 -2.47
N ASP A 41 1.14 11.83 -2.71
CA ASP A 41 2.48 11.98 -3.30
C ASP A 41 3.62 11.48 -2.40
N GLU A 42 3.38 11.35 -1.09
CA GLU A 42 4.34 10.72 -0.16
C GLU A 42 4.68 9.27 -0.54
N TYR A 43 3.72 8.51 -1.09
CA TYR A 43 3.97 7.15 -1.54
C TYR A 43 4.73 7.11 -2.88
N LYS A 44 4.58 8.16 -3.70
CA LYS A 44 5.29 8.35 -4.97
C LYS A 44 6.68 8.95 -4.80
N ALA A 45 7.05 9.34 -3.57
CA ALA A 45 8.34 9.95 -3.27
C ALA A 45 9.53 9.06 -3.67
N LYS A 46 9.36 7.73 -3.64
CA LYS A 46 10.38 6.77 -4.06
C LYS A 46 10.12 6.36 -5.51
N PRO A 47 11.02 6.55 -6.49
CA PRO A 47 10.76 6.18 -7.89
C PRO A 47 10.41 4.69 -8.07
N ASN A 48 10.91 3.83 -7.18
CA ASN A 48 10.68 2.37 -7.20
C ASN A 48 9.47 1.95 -6.33
N TRP A 49 8.56 2.87 -6.01
CA TRP A 49 7.41 2.61 -5.13
C TRP A 49 6.55 1.45 -5.61
N ARG A 50 6.38 1.29 -6.94
CA ARG A 50 5.63 0.18 -7.52
C ARG A 50 6.26 -1.17 -7.20
N GLU A 51 7.56 -1.30 -7.43
CA GLU A 51 8.30 -2.55 -7.19
C GLU A 51 8.36 -2.90 -5.71
N ILE A 52 8.55 -1.89 -4.85
CA ILE A 52 8.53 -2.06 -3.39
C ILE A 52 7.16 -2.55 -2.91
N CYS A 53 6.09 -1.99 -3.44
CA CYS A 53 4.72 -2.38 -3.10
C CYS A 53 4.42 -3.81 -3.59
N VAL A 54 4.69 -4.11 -4.87
CA VAL A 54 4.46 -5.44 -5.47
C VAL A 54 5.32 -6.53 -4.82
N SER A 55 6.53 -6.19 -4.34
CA SER A 55 7.40 -7.11 -3.59
C SER A 55 7.03 -7.23 -2.10
N CYS A 56 6.01 -6.50 -1.64
CA CYS A 56 5.61 -6.49 -0.25
C CYS A 56 4.91 -7.81 0.13
N LYS A 57 5.23 -8.34 1.31
CA LYS A 57 4.61 -9.56 1.85
C LYS A 57 3.08 -9.51 1.95
N TRP A 58 2.50 -8.31 2.02
CA TRP A 58 1.06 -8.09 2.14
C TRP A 58 0.31 -8.25 0.82
N HIS A 59 1.00 -8.28 -0.34
CA HIS A 59 0.36 -8.46 -1.65
C HIS A 59 -0.17 -9.89 -1.91
N ASN A 60 0.23 -10.86 -1.09
CA ASN A 60 -0.04 -12.29 -1.29
C ASN A 60 -0.71 -12.93 -0.06
N TYR A 61 -1.38 -12.12 0.75
CA TYR A 61 -2.18 -12.55 1.90
C TYR A 61 -3.66 -12.28 1.59
#